data_AF-A0A0X3PWZ4-F1
#
_entry.id   AF-A0A0X3PWZ4-F1
#
_cell.length_a   1.000
_cell.length_b   1.000
_cell.length_c   1.000
_cell.angle_alpha   90.00
_cell.angle_beta   90.00
_cell.angle_gamma   90.00
#
_symmetry.space_group_name_H-M   'P 1'
#
loop_
_entity.id
_entity.type
_entity.pdbx_description
1 polymer ?
#
loop_
_entity_poly.entity_id
_entity_poly.type
_entity_poly.pdbx_seq_one_letter_code
_entity_poly.pdbx_strand_id
1 'polypeptide(L)'
;FFLVVFKIIGAYTSPTNFYLADLEYAMRIFTHGSFAYLFLVLLSSLIYLNALFCEFVFDDSSAIVDNRDLRPKTPVDELFKNDFWGTRMDKESSHKSYRPLTVLTFRWNYALGRLDPFGYHAVNIALHCCVTILFYRYEPYLFADTDFLFISSKNVAPSLQLYYLRSIPFTLKR
;
A
#
# COMPACT_ATOMS: atom_id res chain seq x y z
N PHE A 1 13.97 -29.86 9.72
CA PHE A 1 14.91 -30.54 10.63
C PHE A 1 16.38 -30.43 10.19
N PHE A 2 16.68 -30.38 8.88
CA PHE A 2 18.05 -30.14 8.36
C PHE A 2 18.60 -28.71 8.51
N LEU A 3 17.74 -27.69 8.72
CA LEU A 3 18.15 -26.27 8.82
C LEU A 3 18.54 -25.81 10.25
N VAL A 4 18.36 -26.65 11.27
CA VAL A 4 18.63 -26.25 12.67
C VAL A 4 20.07 -26.61 13.10
N VAL A 5 20.66 -27.66 12.52
CA VAL A 5 21.99 -28.15 12.91
C VAL A 5 23.12 -27.23 12.46
N PHE A 6 22.97 -26.52 11.33
CA PHE A 6 23.97 -25.55 10.86
C PHE A 6 24.06 -24.27 11.70
N LYS A 7 23.03 -23.97 12.49
CA LYS A 7 22.91 -22.70 13.23
C LYS A 7 23.73 -22.65 14.51
N ILE A 8 24.24 -23.79 15.00
CA ILE A 8 24.94 -23.89 16.28
C ILE A 8 26.48 -23.94 16.13
N ILE A 9 27.01 -24.27 14.95
CA ILE A 9 28.45 -24.49 14.76
C ILE A 9 29.17 -23.30 14.09
N GLY A 10 28.47 -22.44 13.34
CA GLY A 10 29.08 -21.35 12.55
C GLY A 10 29.29 -19.99 13.24
N ALA A 11 29.11 -19.90 14.56
CA ALA A 11 29.08 -18.61 15.27
C ALA A 11 30.46 -17.99 15.59
N TYR A 12 31.57 -18.61 15.20
CA TYR A 12 32.90 -18.09 15.50
C TYR A 12 33.73 -17.81 14.23
N THR A 13 33.87 -16.51 13.94
CA THR A 13 34.99 -15.85 13.25
C THR A 13 35.36 -16.32 11.84
N SER A 14 34.73 -15.75 10.80
CA SER A 14 35.29 -15.69 9.44
C SER A 14 34.61 -14.58 8.58
N PRO A 15 35.34 -13.91 7.65
CA PRO A 15 34.80 -12.93 6.69
C PRO A 15 33.65 -13.46 5.81
N THR A 16 33.48 -14.78 5.76
CA THR A 16 32.36 -15.45 5.05
C THR A 16 30.99 -15.12 5.64
N ASN A 17 30.89 -14.68 6.90
CA ASN A 17 29.61 -14.35 7.54
C ASN A 17 28.94 -13.09 6.96
N PHE A 18 29.69 -12.16 6.37
CA PHE A 18 29.11 -11.00 5.71
C PHE A 18 28.40 -11.41 4.41
N TYR A 19 29.07 -12.20 3.57
CA TYR A 19 28.49 -12.78 2.36
C TYR A 19 27.32 -13.71 2.63
N LEU A 20 27.34 -14.44 3.76
CA LEU A 20 26.23 -15.31 4.17
C LEU A 20 25.03 -14.52 4.69
N ALA A 21 25.22 -13.39 5.36
CA ALA A 21 24.12 -12.49 5.73
C ALA A 21 23.51 -11.81 4.51
N ASP A 22 24.33 -11.38 3.55
CA ASP A 22 23.88 -10.87 2.25
C ASP A 22 23.17 -11.95 1.44
N LEU A 23 23.63 -13.20 1.48
CA LEU A 23 22.96 -14.35 0.86
C LEU A 23 21.68 -14.74 1.59
N GLU A 24 21.60 -14.68 2.91
CA GLU A 24 20.35 -14.92 3.65
C GLU A 24 19.35 -13.80 3.44
N TYR A 25 19.79 -12.55 3.32
CA TYR A 25 18.95 -11.40 2.97
C TYR A 25 18.49 -11.48 1.51
N ALA A 26 19.40 -11.77 0.57
CA ALA A 26 19.08 -12.02 -0.83
C ALA A 26 18.20 -13.26 -1.01
N MET A 27 18.43 -14.33 -0.25
CA MET A 27 17.58 -15.52 -0.23
C MET A 27 16.24 -15.24 0.47
N ARG A 28 16.14 -14.37 1.48
CA ARG A 28 14.84 -13.90 2.00
C ARG A 28 14.08 -13.16 0.92
N ILE A 29 14.70 -12.17 0.28
CA ILE A 29 14.15 -11.45 -0.89
C ILE A 29 13.73 -12.43 -2.01
N PHE A 30 14.48 -13.50 -2.23
CA PHE A 30 14.24 -14.48 -3.31
C PHE A 30 13.27 -15.61 -2.92
N THR A 31 13.15 -15.95 -1.63
CA THR A 31 12.21 -16.96 -1.09
C THR A 31 10.82 -16.38 -0.81
N HIS A 32 10.65 -15.06 -0.88
CA HIS A 32 9.38 -14.37 -1.18
C HIS A 32 8.97 -14.59 -2.65
N GLY A 33 8.87 -15.87 -3.04
CA GLY A 33 8.71 -16.30 -4.42
C GLY A 33 7.38 -15.87 -5.04
N SER A 34 7.25 -16.10 -6.35
CA SER A 34 6.02 -15.85 -7.15
C SER A 34 4.75 -16.41 -6.49
N PHE A 35 4.87 -17.45 -5.66
CA PHE A 35 3.77 -18.01 -4.87
C PHE A 35 3.19 -17.03 -3.84
N ALA A 36 4.02 -16.22 -3.16
CA ALA A 36 3.54 -15.23 -2.20
C ALA A 36 2.76 -14.11 -2.91
N TYR A 37 3.28 -13.62 -4.05
CA TYR A 37 2.58 -12.63 -4.88
C TYR A 37 1.25 -13.19 -5.39
N LEU A 38 1.24 -14.43 -5.90
CA LEU A 38 0.01 -15.09 -6.35
C LEU A 38 -0.99 -15.25 -5.21
N PHE A 39 -0.54 -15.71 -4.04
CA PHE A 39 -1.38 -15.87 -2.87
C PHE A 39 -2.02 -14.54 -2.45
N LEU A 40 -1.24 -13.46 -2.41
CA LEU A 40 -1.74 -12.13 -2.06
C LEU A 40 -2.79 -11.65 -3.06
N VAL A 41 -2.54 -11.78 -4.37
CA VAL A 41 -3.52 -11.40 -5.41
C VAL A 41 -4.80 -12.21 -5.32
N LEU A 42 -4.70 -13.52 -5.10
CA LEU A 42 -5.86 -14.39 -4.96
C LEU A 42 -6.66 -14.02 -3.72
N LEU A 43 -5.99 -13.83 -2.58
CA LEU A 43 -6.64 -13.47 -1.33
C LEU A 43 -7.32 -12.10 -1.42
N SER A 44 -6.61 -11.08 -1.92
CA SER A 44 -7.13 -9.72 -2.05
C SER A 44 -8.27 -9.64 -3.06
N SER A 45 -8.29 -10.47 -4.09
CA SER A 45 -9.42 -10.54 -5.03
C SER A 45 -10.61 -11.27 -4.43
N LEU A 46 -10.37 -12.45 -3.82
CA LEU A 46 -11.42 -13.36 -3.34
C LEU A 46 -12.34 -12.70 -2.31
N ILE A 47 -11.77 -11.91 -1.40
CA ILE A 47 -12.53 -11.20 -0.35
C ILE A 47 -13.49 -10.13 -0.89
N TYR A 48 -13.25 -9.64 -2.12
CA TYR A 48 -14.04 -8.59 -2.76
C TYR A 48 -14.81 -9.09 -4.00
N LEU A 49 -14.79 -10.38 -4.33
CA LEU A 49 -15.52 -10.91 -5.50
C LEU A 49 -17.02 -10.66 -5.42
N ASN A 50 -17.59 -10.70 -4.22
CA ASN A 50 -19.01 -10.39 -4.01
C ASN A 50 -19.33 -8.92 -4.35
N ALA A 51 -18.38 -8.00 -4.17
CA ALA A 51 -18.57 -6.58 -4.44
C ALA A 51 -18.66 -6.26 -5.94
N LEU A 52 -18.19 -7.14 -6.83
CA LEU A 52 -18.26 -6.93 -8.29
C LEU A 52 -19.69 -6.77 -8.81
N PHE A 53 -20.66 -7.38 -8.13
CA PHE A 53 -22.06 -7.40 -8.56
C PHE A 53 -22.95 -6.49 -7.69
N CYS A 54 -22.34 -5.65 -6.87
CA CYS A 54 -23.05 -4.64 -6.11
C CYS A 54 -23.37 -3.41 -6.97
N GLU A 55 -24.39 -2.66 -6.56
CA GLU A 55 -24.75 -1.38 -7.16
C GLU A 55 -23.95 -0.23 -6.54
N PHE A 56 -23.97 0.94 -7.20
CA PHE A 56 -23.45 2.17 -6.60
C PHE A 56 -24.25 2.55 -5.35
N VAL A 57 -23.56 2.75 -4.24
CA VAL A 57 -24.16 3.10 -2.95
C VAL A 57 -23.37 4.21 -2.25
N PHE A 58 -24.05 4.96 -1.38
CA PHE A 58 -23.45 6.05 -0.60
C PHE A 58 -22.69 7.06 -1.48
N ASP A 59 -21.39 7.22 -1.22
CA ASP A 59 -20.51 8.16 -1.88
C ASP A 59 -20.34 7.87 -3.38
N ASP A 60 -20.53 6.63 -3.83
CA ASP A 60 -20.42 6.27 -5.25
C ASP A 60 -21.46 7.03 -6.08
N SER A 61 -22.68 7.20 -5.55
CA SER A 61 -23.74 7.94 -6.24
C SER A 61 -23.30 9.37 -6.53
N SER A 62 -22.81 10.09 -5.52
CA SER A 62 -22.36 11.47 -5.72
C SER A 62 -21.07 11.57 -6.53
N ALA A 63 -20.10 10.67 -6.31
CA ALA A 63 -18.79 10.72 -6.97
C ALA A 63 -18.83 10.24 -8.43
N ILE A 64 -19.77 9.37 -8.81
CA ILE A 64 -19.82 8.71 -10.12
C ILE A 64 -21.12 9.03 -10.89
N VAL A 65 -22.27 8.82 -10.25
CA VAL A 65 -23.59 8.93 -10.91
C VAL A 65 -24.02 10.39 -11.09
N ASP A 66 -23.73 11.25 -10.13
CA ASP A 66 -24.11 12.68 -10.21
C ASP A 66 -22.97 13.56 -10.73
N ASN A 67 -21.73 13.09 -10.65
CA ASN A 67 -20.55 13.87 -11.00
C ASN A 67 -20.47 14.13 -12.52
N ARG A 68 -20.62 15.41 -12.89
CA ARG A 68 -20.60 15.88 -14.27
C ARG A 68 -19.21 15.81 -14.90
N ASP A 69 -18.15 15.74 -14.10
CA ASP A 69 -16.78 15.69 -14.60
C ASP A 69 -16.45 14.38 -15.30
N LEU A 70 -17.24 13.33 -15.08
CA LEU A 70 -17.09 12.05 -15.78
C LEU A 70 -17.74 12.07 -17.18
N ARG A 71 -18.58 13.08 -17.46
CA ARG A 71 -19.39 13.11 -18.69
C ARG A 71 -18.55 13.62 -19.86
N PRO A 72 -18.69 13.04 -21.07
CA PRO A 72 -17.88 13.42 -22.24
C PRO A 72 -18.11 14.86 -22.70
N LYS A 73 -19.26 15.46 -22.36
CA LYS A 73 -19.58 16.86 -22.66
C LYS A 73 -18.81 17.86 -21.81
N THR A 74 -18.35 17.46 -20.63
CA THR A 74 -17.57 18.33 -19.73
C THR A 74 -16.11 18.30 -20.18
N PRO A 75 -15.45 19.44 -20.44
CA PRO A 75 -14.03 19.47 -20.75
C PRO A 75 -13.18 18.81 -19.66
N VAL A 76 -12.05 18.18 -20.04
CA VAL A 76 -11.19 17.46 -19.08
C VAL A 76 -10.49 18.42 -18.12
N ASP A 77 -10.25 19.67 -18.53
CA ASP A 77 -9.62 20.68 -17.67
C ASP A 77 -10.52 21.11 -16.49
N GLU A 78 -11.84 21.00 -16.61
CA GLU A 78 -12.77 21.31 -15.51
C GLU A 78 -12.58 20.38 -14.31
N LEU A 79 -12.22 19.12 -14.53
CA LEU A 79 -11.91 18.16 -13.47
C LEU A 79 -10.77 18.65 -12.56
N PHE A 80 -9.82 19.43 -13.08
CA PHE A 80 -8.71 19.97 -12.28
C PHE A 80 -9.10 21.21 -11.48
N LYS A 81 -10.29 21.77 -11.71
CA LYS A 81 -10.83 22.95 -11.03
C LYS A 81 -11.93 22.59 -10.01
N ASN A 82 -12.40 21.35 -10.02
CA ASN A 82 -13.47 20.86 -9.17
C ASN A 82 -12.94 19.97 -8.03
N ASP A 83 -13.74 19.83 -6.98
CA ASP A 83 -13.53 18.83 -5.93
C ASP A 83 -13.93 17.43 -6.41
N PHE A 84 -13.70 16.44 -5.56
CA PHE A 84 -14.00 15.03 -5.83
C PHE A 84 -15.45 14.76 -6.25
N TRP A 85 -16.39 15.62 -5.85
CA TRP A 85 -17.82 15.47 -6.09
C TRP A 85 -18.30 16.26 -7.33
N GLY A 86 -17.40 16.94 -8.04
CA GLY A 86 -17.72 17.75 -9.23
C GLY A 86 -18.20 19.16 -8.92
N THR A 87 -17.93 19.68 -7.72
CA THR A 87 -18.22 21.08 -7.35
C THR A 87 -16.96 21.92 -7.48
N ARG A 88 -17.05 23.11 -8.10
CA ARG A 88 -15.89 24.01 -8.24
C ARG A 88 -15.23 24.33 -6.90
N MET A 89 -13.91 24.22 -6.87
CA MET A 89 -13.08 24.42 -5.66
C MET A 89 -13.15 25.85 -5.10
N ASP A 90 -13.62 26.84 -5.86
CA ASP A 90 -13.80 28.23 -5.43
C ASP A 90 -15.12 28.47 -4.68
N LYS A 91 -16.13 27.61 -4.85
CA LYS A 91 -17.44 27.76 -4.20
C LYS A 91 -17.38 27.40 -2.71
N GLU A 92 -18.13 28.13 -1.89
CA GLU A 92 -18.29 27.83 -0.45
C GLU A 92 -18.93 26.46 -0.21
N SER A 93 -19.82 26.03 -1.11
CA SER A 93 -20.48 24.72 -1.05
C SER A 93 -19.58 23.53 -1.40
N SER A 94 -18.33 23.77 -1.81
CA SER A 94 -17.38 22.70 -2.12
C SER A 94 -16.85 22.07 -0.85
N HIS A 95 -16.69 20.75 -0.86
CA HIS A 95 -16.06 20.01 0.22
C HIS A 95 -14.53 20.18 0.26
N LYS A 96 -13.97 20.88 -0.74
CA LYS A 96 -12.52 21.11 -0.93
C LYS A 96 -11.68 19.83 -1.00
N SER A 97 -12.31 18.70 -1.27
CA SER A 97 -11.68 17.38 -1.42
C SER A 97 -11.03 17.25 -2.80
N TYR A 98 -9.77 17.68 -2.94
CA TYR A 98 -9.09 17.66 -4.24
C TYR A 98 -8.51 16.27 -4.57
N ARG A 99 -9.09 15.57 -5.57
CA ARG A 99 -8.70 14.20 -5.99
C ARG A 99 -8.77 14.00 -7.51
N PRO A 100 -8.11 14.84 -8.32
CA PRO A 100 -8.30 14.86 -9.78
C PRO A 100 -7.95 13.54 -10.46
N LEU A 101 -6.94 12.82 -9.96
CA LEU A 101 -6.54 11.54 -10.54
C LEU A 101 -7.61 10.45 -10.33
N THR A 102 -8.27 10.43 -9.17
CA THR A 102 -9.37 9.50 -8.91
C THR A 102 -10.59 9.82 -9.78
N VAL A 103 -10.94 11.10 -9.93
CA VAL A 103 -12.03 11.48 -10.83
C VAL A 103 -11.69 11.15 -12.28
N LEU A 104 -10.40 11.24 -12.66
CA LEU A 104 -9.94 10.89 -14.00
C LEU A 104 -10.08 9.38 -14.28
N THR A 105 -9.75 8.52 -13.32
CA THR A 105 -9.97 7.08 -13.47
C THR A 105 -11.46 6.74 -13.56
N PHE A 106 -12.33 7.43 -12.81
CA PHE A 106 -13.78 7.28 -12.97
C PHE A 106 -14.27 7.77 -14.33
N ARG A 107 -13.71 8.84 -14.87
CA ARG A 107 -14.04 9.34 -16.21
C ARG A 107 -13.65 8.33 -17.29
N TRP A 108 -12.50 7.69 -17.16
CA TRP A 108 -12.09 6.61 -18.08
C TRP A 108 -12.98 5.38 -17.94
N ASN A 109 -13.34 4.97 -16.72
CA ASN A 109 -14.34 3.91 -16.51
C ASN A 109 -15.67 4.26 -17.18
N TYR A 110 -16.15 5.49 -17.02
CA TYR A 110 -17.38 5.95 -17.67
C TYR A 110 -17.27 5.93 -19.21
N ALA A 111 -16.10 6.23 -19.77
CA ALA A 111 -15.88 6.18 -21.21
C ALA A 111 -15.98 4.75 -21.76
N LEU A 112 -15.58 3.75 -20.99
CA LEU A 112 -15.56 2.33 -21.38
C LEU A 112 -16.89 1.61 -21.07
N GLY A 113 -17.43 1.79 -19.87
CA GLY A 113 -18.57 1.02 -19.35
C GLY A 113 -19.74 1.87 -18.84
N ARG A 114 -19.72 3.20 -19.03
CA ARG A 114 -20.78 4.12 -18.58
C ARG A 114 -21.07 3.96 -17.08
N LEU A 115 -22.32 3.75 -16.69
CA LEU A 115 -22.76 3.58 -15.30
C LEU A 115 -22.98 2.10 -14.97
N ASP A 116 -22.18 1.20 -15.54
CA ASP A 116 -22.11 -0.20 -15.11
C ASP A 116 -21.17 -0.33 -13.90
N PRO A 117 -21.65 -0.65 -12.69
CA PRO A 117 -20.82 -0.74 -11.48
C PRO A 117 -19.70 -1.77 -11.57
N PHE A 118 -19.92 -2.84 -12.34
CA PHE A 118 -18.97 -3.95 -12.45
C PHE A 118 -17.56 -3.47 -12.84
N GLY A 119 -17.45 -2.59 -13.82
CA GLY A 119 -16.16 -2.07 -14.29
C GLY A 119 -15.42 -1.27 -13.21
N TYR A 120 -16.14 -0.44 -12.45
CA TYR A 120 -15.55 0.37 -11.38
C TYR A 120 -15.04 -0.52 -10.24
N HIS A 121 -15.83 -1.52 -9.83
CA HIS A 121 -15.44 -2.46 -8.80
C HIS A 121 -14.25 -3.33 -9.25
N ALA A 122 -14.24 -3.78 -10.51
CA ALA A 122 -13.12 -4.54 -11.06
C ALA A 122 -11.81 -3.74 -11.04
N VAL A 123 -11.85 -2.46 -11.44
CA VAL A 123 -10.69 -1.57 -11.36
C VAL A 123 -10.25 -1.35 -9.92
N ASN A 124 -11.17 -1.16 -8.97
CA ASN A 124 -10.84 -1.00 -7.56
C ASN A 124 -10.16 -2.24 -6.98
N ILE A 125 -10.65 -3.45 -7.32
CA ILE A 125 -10.01 -4.71 -6.90
C ILE A 125 -8.61 -4.82 -7.51
N ALA A 126 -8.44 -4.51 -8.79
CA ALA A 126 -7.13 -4.52 -9.44
C ALA A 126 -6.14 -3.55 -8.77
N LEU A 127 -6.58 -2.33 -8.47
CA LEU A 127 -5.76 -1.33 -7.76
C LEU A 127 -5.42 -1.80 -6.33
N HIS A 128 -6.36 -2.42 -5.62
CA HIS A 128 -6.11 -2.99 -4.30
C HIS A 128 -5.06 -4.11 -4.35
N CYS A 129 -5.13 -5.00 -5.34
CA CYS A 129 -4.09 -6.01 -5.59
C CYS A 129 -2.72 -5.37 -5.86
N CYS A 130 -2.67 -4.34 -6.72
CA CYS A 130 -1.44 -3.61 -7.00
C CYS A 130 -0.83 -2.99 -5.74
N VAL A 131 -1.62 -2.27 -4.94
CA VAL A 131 -1.14 -1.63 -3.70
C VAL A 131 -0.69 -2.68 -2.69
N THR A 132 -1.40 -3.81 -2.58
CA THR A 132 -1.01 -4.93 -1.70
C THR A 132 0.35 -5.51 -2.10
N ILE A 133 0.57 -5.71 -3.39
CA ILE A 133 1.86 -6.18 -3.93
C ILE A 133 2.98 -5.16 -3.65
N LEU A 134 2.73 -3.88 -3.91
CA LEU A 134 3.70 -2.82 -3.67
C LEU A 134 4.05 -2.73 -2.18
N PHE A 135 3.06 -2.78 -1.30
CA PHE A 135 3.29 -2.79 0.14
C PHE A 135 4.14 -3.99 0.55
N TYR A 136 3.78 -5.21 0.13
CA TYR A 136 4.58 -6.41 0.42
C TYR A 136 6.01 -6.31 -0.11
N ARG A 137 6.20 -5.70 -1.27
CA ARG A 137 7.53 -5.52 -1.88
C ARG A 137 8.40 -4.50 -1.14
N TYR A 138 7.79 -3.47 -0.55
CA TYR A 138 8.50 -2.34 0.02
C TYR A 138 8.47 -2.27 1.55
N GLU A 139 7.67 -3.09 2.23
CA GLU A 139 7.63 -3.13 3.70
C GLU A 139 9.01 -3.32 4.35
N PRO A 140 9.94 -4.16 3.82
CA PRO A 140 11.23 -4.36 4.48
C PRO A 140 12.06 -3.07 4.55
N TYR A 141 11.88 -2.16 3.57
CA TYR A 141 12.58 -0.86 3.55
C TYR A 141 11.90 0.17 4.45
N LEU A 142 10.58 0.04 4.67
CA LEU A 142 9.84 0.92 5.56
C LEU A 142 10.15 0.63 7.04
N PHE A 143 10.45 -0.62 7.37
CA PHE A 143 10.65 -1.07 8.76
C PHE A 143 12.10 -1.48 9.12
N ALA A 144 13.05 -1.29 8.20
CA ALA A 144 14.46 -1.62 8.42
C ALA A 144 15.07 -0.97 9.67
N ASP A 145 14.72 0.30 9.96
CA ASP A 145 15.24 1.04 11.10
C ASP A 145 14.64 0.57 12.44
N THR A 146 13.39 0.12 12.44
CA THR A 146 12.70 -0.34 13.66
C THR A 146 13.21 -1.69 14.15
N ASP A 147 13.59 -2.58 13.24
CA ASP A 147 14.14 -3.89 13.60
C ASP A 147 15.54 -3.75 14.23
N PHE A 148 16.37 -2.84 13.70
CA PHE A 148 17.67 -2.53 14.30
C PHE A 148 17.51 -1.96 15.72
N LEU A 149 16.56 -1.05 15.93
CA LEU A 149 16.31 -0.45 17.24
C LEU A 149 15.76 -1.47 18.25
N PHE A 150 14.89 -2.38 17.82
CA PHE A 150 14.32 -3.42 18.66
C PHE A 150 15.34 -4.51 19.03
N ILE A 151 16.20 -4.91 18.09
CA ILE A 151 17.30 -5.84 18.36
C ILE A 151 18.36 -5.18 19.26
N SER A 152 18.66 -3.90 19.05
CA SER A 152 19.58 -3.15 19.90
C SER A 152 19.01 -3.00 21.33
N SER A 153 17.71 -2.78 21.51
CA SER A 153 17.13 -2.63 22.85
C SER A 153 17.10 -3.94 23.67
N LYS A 154 16.96 -5.09 22.99
CA LYS A 154 16.98 -6.42 23.64
C LYS A 154 18.36 -6.88 24.07
N ASN A 155 19.42 -6.38 23.41
CA ASN A 155 20.81 -6.75 23.70
C ASN A 155 21.52 -5.76 24.65
N VAL A 156 20.83 -4.69 25.08
CA VAL A 156 21.35 -3.69 26.01
C VAL A 156 20.84 -4.00 27.42
N ALA A 157 21.75 -4.01 28.41
CA ALA A 157 21.41 -4.24 29.81
C ALA A 157 20.29 -3.30 30.28
N PRO A 158 19.33 -3.75 31.12
CA PRO A 158 18.16 -2.95 31.52
C PRO A 158 18.50 -1.56 32.08
N SER A 159 19.65 -1.42 32.74
CA SER A 159 20.14 -0.15 33.31
C SER A 159 20.53 0.90 32.25
N LEU A 160 20.82 0.48 31.01
CA LEU A 160 21.25 1.35 29.91
C LEU A 160 20.11 1.65 28.90
N GLN A 161 18.99 0.93 28.98
CA GLN A 161 17.83 1.14 28.10
C GLN A 161 17.26 2.57 28.22
N LEU A 162 17.22 3.15 29.42
CA LEU A 162 16.75 4.52 29.66
C LEU A 162 17.67 5.60 29.06
N TYR A 163 18.97 5.32 28.95
CA TYR A 163 19.93 6.25 28.35
C TYR A 163 19.83 6.23 26.82
N TYR A 164 19.70 5.03 26.24
CA TYR A 164 19.58 4.84 24.79
C TYR A 164 18.28 5.41 24.21
N LEU A 165 17.16 5.25 24.93
CA LEU A 165 15.86 5.85 24.57
C LEU A 165 15.86 7.39 24.64
N ARG A 166 16.80 7.99 25.38
CA ARG A 166 16.91 9.45 25.55
C ARG A 166 17.77 10.12 24.47
N SER A 167 18.63 9.35 23.81
CA SER A 167 19.49 9.77 22.70
C SER A 167 18.87 9.63 21.31
N ILE A 168 17.64 9.10 21.21
CA ILE A 168 16.89 9.05 19.95
C ILE A 168 16.45 10.48 19.59
N PRO A 169 16.81 11.00 18.40
CA PRO A 169 16.37 12.33 17.97
C PRO A 169 14.84 12.42 17.96
N PHE A 170 14.32 13.55 18.45
CA PHE A 170 12.92 13.77 18.82
C PHE A 170 11.89 13.55 17.68
N THR A 171 12.36 13.43 16.44
CA THR A 171 11.55 13.19 15.23
C THR A 171 10.84 11.84 15.19
N LEU A 172 11.21 10.87 16.05
CA LEU A 172 10.57 9.54 16.15
C LEU A 172 9.70 9.34 17.40
N LYS A 173 9.45 10.40 18.19
CA LYS A 173 8.42 10.37 19.24
C LYS A 173 7.07 10.83 18.69
N ARG A 174 6.34 9.93 18.04
CA ARG A 174 4.90 10.03 17.87
C ARG A 174 4.24 8.71 18.19
#